data_AF-A0AAG5CUM1-F1
#
_entry.id   AF-A0AAG5CUM1-F1
#
_cell.length_a   1.000
_cell.length_b   1.000
_cell.length_c   1.000
_cell.angle_alpha   90.00
_cell.angle_beta   90.00
_cell.angle_gamma   90.00
#
_symmetry.space_group_name_H-M   'P 1'
#
loop_
_entity.id
_entity.type
_entity.pdbx_description
1 polymer ?
#
loop_
_entity_poly.entity_id
_entity_poly.type
_entity_poly.pdbx_seq_one_letter_code
_entity_poly.pdbx_strand_id
1 'polypeptide(L)'
;MVFVHGESYEWNSGNPYDGSVLASYGQILVVTINYRLGILGFLNANVDRFSKAPANYGLMDIIAALHWIQENIDAFGGDPKSVTLAGHGTGAACVHFLIASAAVPEGLLFHRAIMMSGSGLAPWSLVGEPAKFAAYVSHHVNCSPDLPHQLLLKCLRDKPLEDILSTSVRAPDFGNAFGPSVDGVVIDTGEIQQLDGTHYSDYNGIPSATKPSAHIHNTLNTINAILLRKLAINKLS
;
A
#
# COMPACT_ATOMS: atom_id res chain seq x y z
N MET A 1 10.31 -12.86 -14.60
CA MET A 1 9.27 -11.82 -14.51
C MET A 1 8.25 -12.25 -13.48
N VAL A 2 7.87 -11.34 -12.58
CA VAL A 2 6.85 -11.56 -11.54
C VAL A 2 5.65 -10.69 -11.88
N PHE A 3 4.46 -11.29 -11.96
CA PHE A 3 3.24 -10.60 -12.35
C PHE A 3 2.30 -10.40 -11.17
N VAL A 4 1.99 -9.14 -10.87
CA VAL A 4 1.01 -8.70 -9.88
C VAL A 4 -0.31 -8.44 -10.60
N HIS A 5 -1.31 -9.26 -10.31
CA HIS A 5 -2.63 -9.11 -10.90
C HIS A 5 -3.31 -7.80 -10.47
N GLY A 6 -4.35 -7.40 -11.21
CA GLY A 6 -5.07 -6.16 -10.98
C GLY A 6 -6.58 -6.30 -11.04
N GLU A 7 -7.23 -5.34 -11.69
CA GLU A 7 -8.68 -5.06 -11.74
C GLU A 7 -9.23 -4.38 -10.50
N SER A 8 -9.03 -4.98 -9.33
CA SER A 8 -9.51 -4.43 -8.05
C SER A 8 -8.55 -4.80 -6.93
N TYR A 9 -8.64 -4.09 -5.79
CA TYR A 9 -8.03 -4.54 -4.55
C TYR A 9 -8.91 -5.55 -3.81
N GLU A 10 -10.13 -5.83 -4.27
CA GLU A 10 -11.14 -6.64 -3.58
C GLU A 10 -11.32 -8.06 -4.16
N TRP A 11 -10.97 -8.28 -5.43
CA TRP A 11 -11.14 -9.57 -6.10
C TRP A 11 -10.01 -9.82 -7.11
N ASN A 12 -10.11 -10.97 -7.80
CA ASN A 12 -9.14 -11.53 -8.76
C ASN A 12 -8.05 -12.38 -8.09
N SER A 13 -7.15 -12.96 -8.87
CA SER A 13 -6.04 -13.80 -8.42
C SER A 13 -4.95 -13.87 -9.49
N GLY A 14 -3.78 -14.42 -9.16
CA GLY A 14 -2.72 -14.71 -10.13
C GLY A 14 -3.03 -15.89 -11.05
N ASN A 15 -4.01 -16.73 -10.67
CA ASN A 15 -4.31 -18.02 -11.33
C ASN A 15 -4.83 -17.91 -12.78
N PRO A 16 -5.66 -16.91 -13.16
CA PRO A 16 -6.17 -16.78 -14.53
C PRO A 16 -5.11 -16.37 -15.55
N TYR A 17 -3.95 -15.92 -15.10
CA TYR A 17 -2.87 -15.43 -15.96
C TYR A 17 -1.91 -16.59 -16.28
N ASP A 18 -2.16 -17.29 -17.38
CA ASP A 18 -1.27 -18.36 -17.86
C ASP A 18 0.04 -17.77 -18.41
N GLY A 19 1.14 -18.01 -17.69
CA GLY A 19 2.48 -17.58 -18.06
C GLY A 19 3.17 -18.43 -19.12
N SER A 20 2.60 -19.56 -19.54
CA SER A 20 3.29 -20.59 -20.34
C SER A 20 3.77 -20.08 -21.69
N VAL A 21 2.91 -19.37 -22.43
CA VAL A 21 3.26 -18.83 -23.75
C VAL A 21 4.39 -17.81 -23.64
N LEU A 22 4.30 -16.90 -22.68
CA LEU A 22 5.31 -15.87 -22.47
C LEU A 22 6.64 -16.46 -21.98
N ALA A 23 6.58 -17.46 -21.09
CA ALA A 23 7.75 -18.17 -20.61
C ALA A 23 8.48 -18.89 -21.76
N SER A 24 7.73 -19.62 -22.59
CA SER A 24 8.29 -20.35 -23.73
C SER A 24 8.84 -19.42 -24.82
N TYR A 25 8.08 -18.40 -25.20
CA TYR A 25 8.49 -17.50 -26.29
C TYR A 25 9.62 -16.57 -25.87
N GLY A 26 9.51 -15.97 -24.67
CA GLY A 26 10.49 -15.04 -24.13
C GLY A 26 11.74 -15.70 -23.55
N GLN A 27 11.72 -17.04 -23.38
CA GLN A 27 12.78 -17.78 -22.69
C GLN A 27 13.07 -17.17 -21.29
N ILE A 28 12.00 -16.92 -20.54
CA ILE A 28 12.05 -16.35 -19.19
C ILE A 28 11.22 -17.18 -18.22
N LEU A 29 11.52 -17.08 -16.93
CA LEU A 29 10.59 -17.54 -15.89
C LEU A 29 9.47 -16.52 -15.71
N VAL A 30 8.22 -17.00 -15.67
CA VAL A 30 7.04 -16.20 -15.35
C VAL A 30 6.46 -16.72 -14.03
N VAL A 31 6.35 -15.82 -13.05
CA VAL A 31 5.76 -16.12 -11.73
C VAL A 31 4.53 -15.25 -11.57
N THR A 32 3.37 -15.85 -11.35
CA THR A 32 2.17 -15.14 -10.91
C THR A 32 2.00 -15.33 -9.42
N ILE A 33 1.56 -14.30 -8.72
CA ILE A 33 1.43 -14.33 -7.26
C ILE A 33 -0.01 -14.06 -6.84
N ASN A 34 -0.38 -14.56 -5.65
CA ASN A 34 -1.58 -14.18 -4.94
C ASN A 34 -1.18 -13.36 -3.71
N TYR A 35 -1.93 -12.30 -3.43
CA TYR A 35 -1.78 -11.48 -2.23
C TYR A 35 -3.15 -11.28 -1.58
N ARG A 36 -3.20 -10.95 -0.29
CA ARG A 36 -4.47 -10.69 0.40
C ARG A 36 -5.20 -9.50 -0.21
N LEU A 37 -6.52 -9.63 -0.33
CA LEU A 37 -7.42 -8.65 -0.92
C LEU A 37 -8.43 -8.11 0.09
N GLY A 38 -9.09 -7.01 -0.28
CA GLY A 38 -10.17 -6.38 0.46
C GLY A 38 -9.81 -6.06 1.90
N ILE A 39 -10.74 -6.32 2.81
CA ILE A 39 -10.59 -6.10 4.25
C ILE A 39 -9.34 -6.83 4.80
N LEU A 40 -9.07 -8.05 4.33
CA LEU A 40 -7.96 -8.87 4.85
C LEU A 40 -6.58 -8.38 4.39
N GLY A 41 -6.53 -7.72 3.23
CA GLY A 41 -5.29 -7.17 2.66
C GLY A 41 -5.03 -5.73 3.06
N PHE A 42 -6.07 -4.95 3.34
CA PHE A 42 -5.94 -3.49 3.35
C PHE A 42 -6.77 -2.78 4.44
N LEU A 43 -7.30 -3.50 5.44
CA LEU A 43 -7.88 -2.82 6.61
C LEU A 43 -6.80 -2.04 7.35
N ASN A 44 -6.99 -0.73 7.41
CA ASN A 44 -6.11 0.19 8.11
C ASN A 44 -6.90 0.94 9.19
N ALA A 45 -6.64 0.58 10.45
CA ALA A 45 -7.25 1.16 11.65
C ALA A 45 -6.34 2.22 12.32
N ASN A 46 -5.36 2.76 11.59
CA ASN A 46 -4.48 3.79 12.12
C ASN A 46 -5.25 5.11 12.18
N VAL A 47 -5.49 5.60 13.41
CA VAL A 47 -6.16 6.89 13.63
C VAL A 47 -5.29 8.08 13.23
N ASP A 48 -3.97 7.89 13.25
CA ASP A 48 -2.98 8.85 12.79
C ASP A 48 -2.04 8.21 11.76
N ARG A 49 -1.75 8.94 10.68
CA ARG A 49 -0.79 8.54 9.64
C ARG A 49 0.63 8.38 10.17
N PHE A 50 0.96 9.00 11.30
CA PHE A 50 2.26 8.86 11.96
C PHE A 50 2.35 7.67 12.92
N SER A 51 1.29 6.88 13.09
CA SER A 51 1.27 5.72 13.99
C SER A 51 2.30 4.64 13.62
N LYS A 52 2.85 4.67 12.39
CA LYS A 52 3.82 3.70 11.84
C LYS A 52 3.42 2.25 12.12
N ALA A 53 2.13 1.97 12.01
CA ALA A 53 1.56 0.65 12.27
C ALA A 53 1.24 -0.03 10.92
N PRO A 54 1.74 -1.26 10.66
CA PRO A 54 1.52 -1.94 9.39
C PRO A 54 0.04 -2.14 9.06
N ALA A 55 -0.35 -1.74 7.85
CA ALA A 55 -1.74 -1.90 7.39
C ALA A 55 -1.88 -2.30 5.91
N ASN A 56 -0.81 -2.16 5.11
CA ASN A 56 -0.79 -2.59 3.71
C ASN A 56 -0.41 -4.07 3.56
N TYR A 57 -1.15 -4.97 4.21
CA TYR A 57 -0.83 -6.41 4.23
C TYR A 57 -0.76 -7.04 2.83
N GLY A 58 -1.60 -6.61 1.89
CA GLY A 58 -1.52 -7.06 0.50
C GLY A 58 -0.20 -6.65 -0.18
N LEU A 59 0.33 -5.46 0.09
CA LEU A 59 1.65 -5.06 -0.40
C LEU A 59 2.77 -5.84 0.31
N MET A 60 2.62 -6.10 1.61
CA MET A 60 3.58 -6.91 2.37
C MET A 60 3.62 -8.36 1.85
N ASP A 61 2.51 -8.92 1.41
CA ASP A 61 2.48 -10.25 0.78
C ASP A 61 3.26 -10.26 -0.54
N ILE A 62 3.15 -9.20 -1.34
CA ILE A 62 3.95 -9.06 -2.57
C ILE A 62 5.45 -8.94 -2.22
N ILE A 63 5.81 -8.18 -1.20
CA ILE A 63 7.19 -8.08 -0.70
C ILE A 63 7.70 -9.44 -0.23
N ALA A 64 6.89 -10.19 0.52
CA ALA A 64 7.24 -11.54 0.99
C ALA A 64 7.43 -12.51 -0.19
N ALA A 65 6.58 -12.44 -1.22
CA ALA A 65 6.75 -13.24 -2.43
C ALA A 65 8.05 -12.88 -3.16
N LEU A 66 8.43 -11.60 -3.22
CA LEU A 66 9.70 -11.17 -3.81
C LEU A 66 10.91 -11.67 -3.01
N HIS A 67 10.85 -11.67 -1.68
CA HIS A 67 11.89 -12.29 -0.85
C HIS A 67 12.03 -13.79 -1.16
N TRP A 68 10.90 -14.51 -1.23
CA TRP A 68 10.92 -15.93 -1.61
C TRP A 68 11.57 -16.13 -2.98
N ILE A 69 11.25 -15.28 -3.96
CA ILE A 69 11.86 -15.35 -5.29
C ILE A 69 13.37 -15.10 -5.22
N GLN A 70 13.82 -14.10 -4.47
CA GLN A 70 15.25 -13.84 -4.29
C GLN A 70 16.00 -15.05 -3.70
N GLU A 71 15.37 -15.77 -2.78
CA GLU A 71 15.97 -16.91 -2.08
C GLU A 71 15.87 -18.24 -2.84
N ASN A 72 14.92 -18.39 -3.77
CA ASN A 72 14.57 -19.71 -4.32
C ASN A 72 14.59 -19.79 -5.85
N ILE A 73 14.59 -18.68 -6.58
CA ILE A 73 14.35 -18.73 -8.03
C ILE A 73 15.52 -19.35 -8.82
N ASP A 74 16.73 -19.40 -8.23
CA ASP A 74 17.90 -20.02 -8.84
C ASP A 74 17.71 -21.53 -9.09
N ALA A 75 17.01 -22.20 -8.17
CA ALA A 75 16.70 -23.63 -8.26
C ALA A 75 15.76 -23.96 -9.43
N PHE A 76 15.04 -22.95 -9.95
CA PHE A 76 14.19 -23.05 -11.14
C PHE A 76 14.91 -22.58 -12.41
N GLY A 77 16.21 -22.27 -12.33
CA GLY A 77 17.01 -21.74 -13.44
C GLY A 77 16.83 -20.23 -13.67
N GLY A 78 16.28 -19.50 -12.70
CA GLY A 78 16.14 -18.05 -12.76
C GLY A 78 17.37 -17.31 -12.24
N ASP A 79 17.47 -16.02 -12.61
CA ASP A 79 18.49 -15.13 -12.05
C ASP A 79 17.86 -14.16 -11.04
N PRO A 80 18.16 -14.26 -9.73
CA PRO A 80 17.65 -13.33 -8.71
C PRO A 80 18.08 -11.88 -8.96
N LYS A 81 19.18 -11.66 -9.69
CA LYS A 81 19.68 -10.31 -10.08
C LYS A 81 18.99 -9.72 -11.31
N SER A 82 18.03 -10.44 -11.90
CA SER A 82 17.30 -10.00 -13.10
C SER A 82 15.78 -10.14 -12.95
N VAL A 83 15.28 -9.83 -11.75
CA VAL A 83 13.84 -9.84 -11.46
C VAL A 83 13.16 -8.58 -12.01
N THR A 84 12.23 -8.76 -12.94
CA THR A 84 11.30 -7.70 -13.42
C THR A 84 9.95 -7.88 -12.75
N LEU A 85 9.44 -6.84 -12.09
CA LEU A 85 8.12 -6.80 -11.47
C LEU A 85 7.12 -6.11 -12.42
N ALA A 86 6.08 -6.81 -12.83
CA ALA A 86 5.07 -6.32 -13.77
C ALA A 86 3.69 -6.31 -13.13
N GLY A 87 2.84 -5.35 -13.48
CA GLY A 87 1.44 -5.33 -13.03
C GLY A 87 0.52 -4.61 -13.99
N HIS A 88 -0.78 -4.93 -13.90
CA HIS A 88 -1.86 -4.30 -14.67
C HIS A 88 -2.87 -3.63 -13.72
N GLY A 89 -3.43 -2.46 -14.08
CA GLY A 89 -4.48 -1.80 -13.30
C GLY A 89 -4.10 -1.53 -11.84
N THR A 90 -4.86 -2.04 -10.88
CA THR A 90 -4.52 -1.97 -9.44
C THR A 90 -3.19 -2.66 -9.11
N GLY A 91 -2.82 -3.72 -9.84
CA GLY A 91 -1.50 -4.36 -9.73
C GLY A 91 -0.36 -3.43 -10.17
N ALA A 92 -0.56 -2.64 -11.22
CA ALA A 92 0.41 -1.62 -11.64
C ALA A 92 0.56 -0.51 -10.58
N ALA A 93 -0.52 -0.14 -9.90
CA ALA A 93 -0.45 0.79 -8.76
C ALA A 93 0.33 0.18 -7.58
N CYS A 94 0.12 -1.11 -7.25
CA CYS A 94 0.95 -1.82 -6.27
C CYS A 94 2.44 -1.76 -6.64
N VAL A 95 2.78 -2.07 -7.90
CA VAL A 95 4.17 -1.96 -8.39
C VAL A 95 4.71 -0.55 -8.19
N HIS A 96 3.92 0.50 -8.51
CA HIS A 96 4.33 1.88 -8.30
C HIS A 96 4.61 2.19 -6.80
N PHE A 97 3.77 1.72 -5.89
CA PHE A 97 4.00 1.90 -4.45
C PHE A 97 5.26 1.17 -3.97
N LEU A 98 5.54 -0.04 -4.47
CA LEU A 98 6.74 -0.79 -4.12
C LEU A 98 8.01 -0.15 -4.67
N ILE A 99 7.96 0.46 -5.86
CA ILE A 99 9.05 1.28 -6.40
C ILE A 99 9.37 2.43 -5.45
N ALA A 100 8.36 3.12 -4.93
CA ALA A 100 8.57 4.29 -4.07
C ALA A 100 8.81 3.95 -2.59
N SER A 101 8.51 2.73 -2.16
CA SER A 101 8.59 2.30 -0.76
C SER A 101 10.03 2.28 -0.24
N ALA A 102 10.24 2.84 0.95
CA ALA A 102 11.49 2.69 1.69
C ALA A 102 11.68 1.27 2.24
N ALA A 103 10.59 0.50 2.40
CA ALA A 103 10.63 -0.90 2.83
C ALA A 103 11.17 -1.84 1.74
N VAL A 104 11.33 -1.34 0.51
CA VAL A 104 11.87 -2.10 -0.63
C VAL A 104 13.16 -1.42 -1.11
N PRO A 105 14.33 -1.88 -0.62
CA PRO A 105 15.61 -1.36 -1.06
C PRO A 105 15.82 -1.56 -2.57
N GLU A 106 16.44 -0.57 -3.19
CA GLU A 106 16.71 -0.56 -4.62
C GLU A 106 17.63 -1.72 -5.03
N GLY A 107 17.27 -2.42 -6.11
CA GLY A 107 18.06 -3.52 -6.66
C GLY A 107 18.17 -4.75 -5.75
N LEU A 108 17.41 -4.80 -4.65
CA LEU A 108 17.45 -5.94 -3.73
C LEU A 108 16.37 -6.98 -4.06
N LEU A 109 15.13 -6.54 -4.25
CA LEU A 109 13.99 -7.45 -4.48
C LEU A 109 13.61 -7.57 -5.96
N PHE A 110 13.70 -6.46 -6.69
CA PHE A 110 13.52 -6.42 -8.14
C PHE A 110 14.35 -5.29 -8.75
N HIS A 111 14.56 -5.38 -10.06
CA HIS A 111 15.55 -4.58 -10.79
C HIS A 111 14.91 -3.75 -11.91
N ARG A 112 13.71 -4.15 -12.36
CA ARG A 112 12.97 -3.49 -13.44
C ARG A 112 11.48 -3.55 -13.12
N ALA A 113 10.72 -2.58 -13.63
CA ALA A 113 9.29 -2.53 -13.46
C ALA A 113 8.53 -2.32 -14.77
N ILE A 114 7.37 -2.95 -14.90
CA ILE A 114 6.43 -2.74 -16.01
C ILE A 114 5.06 -2.40 -15.41
N MET A 115 4.55 -1.20 -15.66
CA MET A 115 3.27 -0.72 -15.15
C MET A 115 2.29 -0.52 -16.31
N MET A 116 1.27 -1.38 -16.39
CA MET A 116 0.29 -1.36 -17.48
C MET A 116 -1.04 -0.79 -16.99
N SER A 117 -1.52 0.28 -17.61
CA SER A 117 -2.86 0.84 -17.35
C SER A 117 -3.17 1.14 -15.87
N GLY A 118 -2.15 1.52 -15.09
CA GLY A 118 -2.33 1.86 -13.68
C GLY A 118 -1.09 2.53 -13.08
N SER A 119 -1.30 3.28 -12.00
CA SER A 119 -0.27 4.07 -11.34
C SER A 119 -0.72 4.41 -9.92
N GLY A 120 0.21 4.52 -8.97
CA GLY A 120 -0.02 5.10 -7.64
C GLY A 120 -0.42 6.59 -7.65
N LEU A 121 -0.44 7.24 -8.83
CA LEU A 121 -0.97 8.59 -9.03
C LEU A 121 -2.47 8.61 -9.33
N ALA A 122 -3.07 7.45 -9.63
CA ALA A 122 -4.48 7.40 -10.00
C ALA A 122 -5.36 7.72 -8.78
N PRO A 123 -6.48 8.45 -8.94
CA PRO A 123 -7.35 8.82 -7.81
C PRO A 123 -7.88 7.63 -7.00
N TRP A 124 -8.05 6.47 -7.65
CA TRP A 124 -8.52 5.23 -7.03
C TRP A 124 -7.41 4.42 -6.35
N SER A 125 -6.13 4.78 -6.52
CA SER A 125 -5.00 3.93 -6.13
C SER A 125 -4.69 3.97 -4.63
N LEU A 126 -4.98 5.09 -3.95
CA LEU A 126 -4.69 5.32 -2.54
C LEU A 126 -5.97 5.67 -1.77
N VAL A 127 -6.20 5.01 -0.64
CA VAL A 127 -7.34 5.27 0.25
C VAL A 127 -7.03 6.44 1.18
N GLY A 128 -7.86 7.48 1.16
CA GLY A 128 -7.66 8.72 1.92
C GLY A 128 -8.07 8.65 3.40
N GLU A 129 -9.25 8.10 3.71
CA GLU A 129 -9.78 7.97 5.08
C GLU A 129 -9.91 6.49 5.51
N PRO A 130 -8.80 5.71 5.56
CA PRO A 130 -8.87 4.28 5.83
C PRO A 130 -9.50 3.92 7.18
N ALA A 131 -9.20 4.70 8.23
CA ALA A 131 -9.71 4.47 9.59
C ALA A 131 -11.24 4.52 9.67
N LYS A 132 -11.89 5.32 8.81
CA LYS A 132 -13.35 5.40 8.71
C LYS A 132 -13.94 4.07 8.23
N PHE A 133 -13.31 3.43 7.24
CA PHE A 133 -13.74 2.12 6.76
C PHE A 133 -13.46 1.01 7.78
N ALA A 134 -12.33 1.08 8.48
CA ALA A 134 -12.05 0.18 9.60
C ALA A 134 -13.08 0.33 10.74
N ALA A 135 -13.55 1.54 11.04
CA ALA A 135 -14.60 1.78 12.03
C ALA A 135 -15.95 1.16 11.62
N TYR A 136 -16.32 1.22 10.33
CA TYR A 136 -17.53 0.53 9.84
C TYR A 136 -17.44 -0.99 10.04
N VAL A 137 -16.31 -1.61 9.69
CA VAL A 137 -16.07 -3.04 9.93
C VAL A 137 -16.16 -3.36 11.41
N SER A 138 -15.52 -2.53 12.25
CA SER A 138 -15.50 -2.71 13.70
C SER A 138 -16.90 -2.66 14.30
N HIS A 139 -17.71 -1.68 13.91
CA HIS A 139 -19.09 -1.55 14.35
C HIS A 139 -19.95 -2.76 13.94
N HIS A 140 -19.81 -3.22 12.68
CA HIS A 140 -20.58 -4.36 12.16
C HIS A 140 -20.35 -5.64 12.97
N VAL A 141 -19.11 -5.90 13.37
CA VAL A 141 -18.74 -7.12 14.12
C VAL A 141 -18.75 -6.93 15.64
N ASN A 142 -19.32 -5.85 16.15
CA ASN A 142 -19.36 -5.52 17.58
C ASN A 142 -17.96 -5.43 18.24
N CYS A 143 -17.02 -4.77 17.57
CA CYS A 143 -15.77 -4.28 18.15
C CYS A 143 -15.86 -2.76 18.34
N SER A 144 -15.61 -2.27 19.55
CA SER A 144 -15.63 -0.82 19.81
C SER A 144 -14.48 -0.14 19.05
N PRO A 145 -14.77 0.87 18.19
CA PRO A 145 -13.73 1.55 17.42
C PRO A 145 -12.85 2.46 18.29
N ASP A 146 -13.29 2.80 19.50
CA ASP A 146 -12.54 3.62 20.46
C ASP A 146 -11.49 2.81 21.24
N LEU A 147 -11.43 1.49 21.01
CA LEU A 147 -10.40 0.64 21.60
C LEU A 147 -9.01 1.10 21.15
N PRO A 148 -8.00 1.06 22.03
CA PRO A 148 -6.60 1.19 21.63
C PRO A 148 -6.29 0.26 20.46
N HIS A 149 -5.50 0.73 19.49
CA HIS A 149 -5.27 0.06 18.21
C HIS A 149 -4.99 -1.45 18.33
N GLN A 150 -4.12 -1.86 19.26
CA GLN A 150 -3.80 -3.27 19.49
C GLN A 150 -5.00 -4.10 19.97
N LEU A 151 -5.83 -3.54 20.86
CA LEU A 151 -7.03 -4.21 21.37
C LEU A 151 -8.13 -4.27 20.31
N LEU A 152 -8.26 -3.23 19.47
CA LEU A 152 -9.17 -3.26 18.33
C LEU A 152 -8.79 -4.37 17.35
N LEU A 153 -7.52 -4.43 16.94
CA LEU A 153 -7.04 -5.47 16.02
C LEU A 153 -7.18 -6.88 16.63
N LYS A 154 -6.98 -7.02 17.94
CA LYS A 154 -7.24 -8.29 18.62
C LYS A 154 -8.73 -8.66 18.53
N CYS A 155 -9.63 -7.74 18.87
CA CYS A 155 -11.07 -7.96 18.77
C CYS A 155 -11.48 -8.40 17.37
N LEU A 156 -10.99 -7.71 16.32
CA LEU A 156 -11.30 -8.04 14.93
C LEU A 156 -10.80 -9.45 14.55
N ARG A 157 -9.61 -9.85 15.00
CA ARG A 157 -9.07 -11.20 14.73
C ARG A 157 -9.84 -12.32 15.43
N ASP A 158 -10.51 -12.02 16.54
CA ASP A 158 -11.32 -12.98 17.28
C ASP A 158 -12.72 -13.17 16.66
N LYS A 159 -13.08 -12.43 15.61
CA LYS A 159 -14.38 -12.54 14.94
C LYS A 159 -14.36 -13.60 13.83
N PRO A 160 -15.51 -14.26 13.57
CA PRO A 160 -15.66 -15.12 12.41
C PRO A 160 -15.34 -14.38 11.12
N LEU A 161 -14.61 -15.04 10.22
CA LEU A 161 -14.23 -14.45 8.94
C LEU A 161 -15.45 -14.03 8.11
N GLU A 162 -16.50 -14.85 8.12
CA GLU A 162 -17.75 -14.59 7.40
C GLU A 162 -18.42 -13.29 7.88
N ASP A 163 -18.42 -13.03 9.19
CA ASP A 163 -18.97 -11.79 9.75
C ASP A 163 -18.19 -10.57 9.26
N ILE A 164 -16.85 -10.65 9.26
CA ILE A 164 -15.99 -9.57 8.77
C ILE A 164 -16.27 -9.29 7.28
N LEU A 165 -16.28 -10.34 6.46
CA LEU A 165 -16.47 -10.23 5.01
C LEU A 165 -17.91 -9.83 4.62
N SER A 166 -18.88 -10.06 5.49
CA SER A 166 -20.27 -9.62 5.28
C SER A 166 -20.49 -8.11 5.49
N THR A 167 -19.47 -7.38 5.95
CA THR A 167 -19.57 -5.93 6.18
C THR A 167 -19.85 -5.20 4.87
N SER A 168 -21.03 -4.59 4.76
CA SER A 168 -21.37 -3.74 3.62
C SER A 168 -20.71 -2.37 3.75
N VAL A 169 -19.64 -2.13 2.99
CA VAL A 169 -18.96 -0.83 2.92
C VAL A 169 -19.15 -0.23 1.54
N ARG A 170 -19.70 1.00 1.49
CA ARG A 170 -19.83 1.73 0.23
C ARG A 170 -18.51 2.45 -0.08
N ALA A 171 -17.85 2.03 -1.16
CA ALA A 171 -16.71 2.74 -1.70
C ALA A 171 -17.12 4.15 -2.20
N PRO A 172 -16.22 5.15 -2.09
CA PRO A 172 -16.44 6.46 -2.68
C PRO A 172 -16.46 6.36 -4.22
N ASP A 173 -17.14 7.30 -4.88
CA ASP A 173 -17.16 7.35 -6.34
C ASP A 173 -15.72 7.46 -6.88
N PHE A 174 -15.38 6.60 -7.84
CA PHE A 174 -14.04 6.51 -8.43
C PHE A 174 -12.90 6.20 -7.44
N GLY A 175 -13.21 5.57 -6.30
CA GLY A 175 -12.21 5.15 -5.31
C GLY A 175 -12.50 3.77 -4.72
N ASN A 176 -11.67 3.37 -3.76
CA ASN A 176 -11.78 2.09 -3.07
C ASN A 176 -11.95 2.31 -1.56
N ALA A 177 -12.74 1.46 -0.90
CA ALA A 177 -12.82 1.45 0.57
C ALA A 177 -11.62 0.74 1.20
N PHE A 178 -11.14 -0.32 0.54
CA PHE A 178 -10.00 -1.11 0.96
C PHE A 178 -8.97 -1.15 -0.17
N GLY A 179 -7.76 -0.73 0.13
CA GLY A 179 -6.64 -0.63 -0.81
C GLY A 179 -5.42 0.00 -0.14
N PRO A 180 -4.33 0.23 -0.88
CA PRO A 180 -3.15 0.89 -0.37
C PRO A 180 -3.48 2.20 0.35
N SER A 181 -2.88 2.43 1.51
CA SER A 181 -3.07 3.63 2.33
C SER A 181 -1.77 4.02 3.00
N VAL A 182 -1.65 5.27 3.45
CA VAL A 182 -0.46 5.72 4.17
C VAL A 182 -0.41 5.04 5.54
N ASP A 183 0.60 4.21 5.77
CA ASP A 183 0.83 3.50 7.03
C ASP A 183 2.16 3.88 7.70
N GLY A 184 3.01 4.65 7.01
CA GLY A 184 4.33 5.04 7.50
C GLY A 184 5.34 3.90 7.52
N VAL A 185 4.99 2.73 6.95
CA VAL A 185 5.83 1.53 6.89
C VAL A 185 6.13 1.18 5.43
N VAL A 186 5.10 0.77 4.67
CA VAL A 186 5.23 0.47 3.24
C VAL A 186 5.04 1.74 2.42
N ILE A 187 4.07 2.57 2.78
CA ILE A 187 3.79 3.84 2.12
C ILE A 187 3.96 4.95 3.15
N ASP A 188 4.98 5.77 2.96
CA ASP A 188 5.32 6.90 3.82
C ASP A 188 5.39 8.20 3.01
N THR A 189 4.73 9.24 3.50
CA THR A 189 4.83 10.61 2.94
C THR A 189 6.19 11.24 3.23
N GLY A 190 6.89 10.68 4.23
CA GLY A 190 8.16 11.09 4.81
C GLY A 190 8.21 12.57 5.13
N GLU A 191 7.09 13.09 5.63
CA GLU A 191 7.10 14.21 6.57
C GLU A 191 7.87 13.75 7.81
N ILE A 192 9.14 14.10 7.88
CA ILE A 192 9.93 13.98 9.11
C ILE A 192 9.27 14.90 10.12
N GLN A 193 8.98 14.34 11.29
CA GLN A 193 8.48 15.02 12.47
C GLN A 193 9.36 16.25 12.78
N GLN A 194 8.97 17.44 12.30
CA GLN A 194 9.47 18.73 12.79
C GLN A 194 8.89 19.00 14.19
N LEU A 195 9.09 18.08 15.13
CA LEU A 195 8.77 18.27 16.55
C LEU A 195 10.03 18.13 17.43
N ASP A 196 11.22 18.41 16.88
CA ASP A 196 12.40 18.72 17.68
C ASP A 196 12.57 20.23 17.76
N GLY A 197 11.92 20.84 18.76
CA GLY A 197 12.57 21.67 19.78
C GLY A 197 13.51 22.82 19.40
N THR A 198 13.53 23.38 18.18
CA THR A 198 14.29 24.62 17.94
C THR A 198 13.42 25.83 18.23
N HIS A 199 13.58 26.37 19.43
CA HIS A 199 13.29 27.76 19.76
C HIS A 199 13.84 28.69 18.67
N TYR A 200 12.97 29.16 17.77
CA TYR A 200 13.24 30.34 16.97
C TYR A 200 12.68 31.53 17.73
N SER A 201 13.57 32.24 18.42
CA SER A 201 13.26 33.49 19.11
C SER A 201 13.01 34.57 18.07
N ASP A 202 11.75 34.83 17.73
CA ASP A 202 11.37 36.05 17.02
C ASP A 202 10.83 37.08 18.01
N TYR A 203 11.61 38.15 18.14
CA TYR A 203 11.21 39.42 18.72
C TYR A 203 10.08 40.05 17.89
N ASN A 204 9.04 40.52 18.60
CA ASN A 204 8.03 41.54 18.26
C ASN A 204 6.58 41.07 18.07
N GLY A 205 5.85 41.11 19.18
CA GLY A 205 4.49 41.68 19.36
C GLY A 205 3.40 41.48 18.31
N ILE A 206 2.39 40.65 18.66
CA ILE A 206 0.93 40.90 18.78
C ILE A 206 0.22 39.52 18.85
N PRO A 207 -0.68 39.24 19.81
CA PRO A 207 -1.36 37.95 19.87
C PRO A 207 -2.60 37.96 18.96
N SER A 208 -2.56 37.22 17.86
CA SER A 208 -3.76 36.85 17.09
C SER A 208 -4.10 35.40 17.38
N ALA A 209 -5.22 35.18 18.07
CA ALA A 209 -5.79 33.86 18.29
C ALA A 209 -6.52 33.40 17.02
N THR A 210 -5.84 32.62 16.18
CA THR A 210 -6.49 31.82 15.14
C THR A 210 -6.25 30.34 15.43
N LYS A 211 -7.34 29.62 15.71
CA LYS A 211 -7.37 28.16 15.76
C LYS A 211 -6.75 27.60 14.47
N PRO A 212 -5.94 26.52 14.51
CA PRO A 212 -5.54 25.85 13.29
C PRO A 212 -6.78 25.26 12.63
N SER A 213 -7.12 25.82 11.49
CA SER A 213 -8.04 25.23 10.52
C SER A 213 -7.51 23.84 10.16
N ALA A 214 -8.36 22.81 10.26
CA ALA A 214 -8.08 21.49 9.76
C ALA A 214 -7.75 21.59 8.26
N HIS A 215 -6.46 21.50 7.92
CA HIS A 215 -6.03 21.43 6.54
C HIS A 215 -6.57 20.13 5.96
N ILE A 216 -7.54 20.24 5.05
CA ILE A 216 -7.94 19.16 4.15
C ILE A 216 -6.71 18.88 3.27
N HIS A 217 -5.85 17.98 3.73
CA HIS A 217 -4.71 17.51 2.95
C HIS A 217 -5.24 16.63 1.82
N ASN A 218 -5.27 17.21 0.62
CA ASN A 218 -5.69 16.54 -0.60
C ASN A 218 -4.80 15.31 -0.87
N THR A 219 -5.40 14.14 -1.07
CA THR A 219 -4.74 12.87 -1.43
C THR A 219 -3.73 13.05 -2.57
N LEU A 220 -4.03 13.94 -3.52
CA LEU A 220 -3.12 14.30 -4.62
C LEU A 220 -1.78 14.88 -4.15
N ASN A 221 -1.79 15.74 -3.13
CA ASN A 221 -0.57 16.33 -2.59
C ASN A 221 0.28 15.30 -1.85
N THR A 222 -0.38 14.39 -1.13
CA THR A 222 0.24 13.25 -0.45
C THR A 222 0.89 12.29 -1.44
N ILE A 223 0.15 11.91 -2.49
CA ILE A 223 0.61 11.07 -3.59
C ILE A 223 1.84 11.68 -4.27
N ASN A 224 1.79 12.98 -4.60
CA ASN A 224 2.91 13.68 -5.23
C ASN A 224 4.16 13.72 -4.33
N ALA A 225 3.99 13.91 -3.01
CA ALA A 225 5.11 13.92 -2.06
C ALA A 225 5.79 12.55 -1.89
N ILE A 226 5.03 11.45 -2.02
CA ILE A 226 5.56 10.08 -1.98
C ILE A 226 6.32 9.78 -3.28
N LEU A 227 5.70 10.07 -4.43
CA LEU A 227 6.15 9.56 -5.73
C LEU A 227 7.12 10.48 -6.49
N LEU A 228 7.16 11.79 -6.19
CA LEU A 228 8.13 12.72 -6.80
C LEU A 228 9.47 12.80 -6.05
N ARG A 229 9.71 11.89 -5.10
CA ARG A 229 11.05 11.75 -4.50
C ARG A 229 12.04 11.42 -5.61
N LYS A 230 13.19 12.10 -5.63
CA LYS A 230 14.27 11.87 -6.62
C LYS A 230 14.61 10.38 -6.80
N LEU A 231 14.51 9.60 -5.72
CA LEU A 231 14.70 8.14 -5.74
C LEU A 231 13.64 7.39 -6.55
N ALA A 232 12.37 7.79 -6.53
CA ALA A 232 11.31 7.12 -7.30
C ALA A 232 11.35 7.50 -8.79
N ILE A 233 11.71 8.75 -9.12
CA ILE A 233 11.84 9.21 -10.51
C ILE A 233 13.01 8.51 -11.21
N ASN A 234 14.17 8.38 -10.54
CA ASN A 234 15.32 7.65 -11.09
C ASN A 234 15.04 6.15 -11.32
N LYS A 235 14.04 5.57 -10.65
CA LYS A 235 13.64 4.15 -10.83
C LYS A 235 12.80 3.88 -12.08
N LEU A 236 12.33 4.94 -12.77
CA LEU A 236 11.47 4.82 -13.96
C LEU A 236 12.20 5.09 -15.28
N SER A 237 13.44 5.59 -15.23
CA SER A 237 14.30 5.90 -16.38
C SER A 237 15.41 4.88 -16.56
#